data_AF-A0A2H9YQ80-F1
#
_entry.id   AF-A0A2H9YQ80-F1
#
_cell.length_a   1.000
_cell.length_b   1.000
_cell.length_c   1.000
_cell.angle_alpha   90.00
_cell.angle_beta   90.00
_cell.angle_gamma   90.00
#
_symmetry.space_group_name_H-M   'P 1'
#
loop_
_entity.id
_entity.type
_entity.pdbx_description
1 polymer ?
#
loop_
_entity_poly.entity_id
_entity_poly.type
_entity_poly.pdbx_seq_one_letter_code
_entity_poly.pdbx_strand_id
1 'polypeptide(L)'
;MPSPKCHHHLQKWTIDIHHQRVILDRPFLKPWRTKMVTAGEKPGTGFYFCVQCGHRTYLEIGTDRLPPCTKCQGNQFNNKNA
;
A
#
# COMPACT_ATOMS: atom_id res chain seq x y z
N MET A 1 17.22 -57.33 31.04
CA MET A 1 18.17 -56.27 31.41
C MET A 1 19.25 -56.16 30.33
N PRO A 2 19.28 -55.05 29.56
CA PRO A 2 20.49 -54.62 28.87
C PRO A 2 20.95 -53.22 29.30
N SER A 3 22.26 -53.09 29.43
CA SER A 3 23.07 -51.96 29.91
C SER A 3 23.12 -50.76 28.94
N PRO A 4 23.61 -49.59 29.40
CA PRO A 4 23.32 -48.28 28.84
C PRO A 4 24.17 -47.98 27.60
N LYS A 5 23.54 -47.44 26.55
CA LYS A 5 24.26 -46.82 25.43
C LYS A 5 24.14 -45.31 25.54
N CYS A 6 25.31 -44.69 25.65
CA CYS A 6 25.54 -43.26 25.79
C CYS A 6 24.83 -42.46 24.68
N HIS A 7 24.02 -41.47 25.08
CA HIS A 7 23.41 -40.51 24.17
C HIS A 7 24.50 -39.58 23.61
N HIS A 8 25.03 -39.92 22.45
CA HIS A 8 25.68 -38.94 21.56
C HIS A 8 24.59 -37.98 21.06
N HIS A 9 24.64 -36.75 21.57
CA HIS A 9 23.77 -35.64 21.17
C HIS A 9 24.17 -35.15 19.77
N LEU A 10 23.62 -35.78 18.75
CA LEU A 10 23.61 -35.29 17.37
C LEU A 10 22.32 -35.76 16.69
N GLN A 11 21.24 -35.02 16.93
CA GLN A 11 20.01 -35.15 16.16
C GLN A 11 19.73 -33.83 15.42
N LYS A 12 20.18 -33.85 14.17
CA LYS A 12 19.57 -33.20 13.01
C LYS A 12 18.06 -32.95 13.16
N TRP A 13 17.66 -31.71 12.89
CA TRP A 13 16.36 -31.26 12.37
C TRP A 13 15.10 -31.68 13.13
N THR A 14 14.76 -30.93 14.20
CA THR A 14 13.39 -30.87 14.71
C THR A 14 12.69 -29.67 14.07
N ILE A 15 11.98 -29.97 12.99
CA ILE A 15 10.92 -29.12 12.43
C ILE A 15 9.71 -29.22 13.39
N ASP A 16 9.11 -28.05 13.67
CA ASP A 16 7.75 -27.77 14.15
C ASP A 16 7.23 -28.44 15.42
N ILE A 17 7.03 -27.64 16.50
CA ILE A 17 5.71 -27.40 17.13
C ILE A 17 5.74 -26.02 17.83
N HIS A 18 5.64 -24.92 17.06
CA HIS A 18 4.99 -23.70 17.55
C HIS A 18 3.61 -23.62 16.91
N HIS A 19 2.70 -24.34 17.55
CA HIS A 19 1.26 -24.16 17.47
C HIS A 19 0.95 -22.66 17.61
N GLN A 20 0.44 -22.02 16.55
CA GLN A 20 -0.95 -21.50 16.47
C GLN A 20 -1.06 -20.40 15.38
N ARG A 21 -1.64 -20.76 14.24
CA ARG A 21 -2.79 -20.06 13.67
C ARG A 21 -2.64 -18.54 13.38
N VAL A 22 -2.12 -18.19 12.20
CA VAL A 22 -2.67 -17.07 11.39
C VAL A 22 -2.52 -17.37 9.90
N ILE A 23 -3.42 -18.21 9.37
CA ILE A 23 -3.81 -18.13 7.96
C ILE A 23 -4.85 -17.00 7.89
N LEU A 24 -4.62 -16.01 7.02
CA LEU A 24 -5.45 -14.83 6.70
C LEU A 24 -5.35 -13.61 7.60
N ASP A 25 -4.15 -13.02 7.73
CA ASP A 25 -4.08 -11.55 7.63
C ASP A 25 -2.82 -11.20 6.85
N ARG A 26 -2.93 -11.30 5.52
CA ARG A 26 -2.12 -10.47 4.64
C ARG A 26 -2.86 -9.12 4.65
N PRO A 27 -2.39 -8.07 5.34
CA PRO A 27 -2.79 -6.72 5.02
C PRO A 27 -2.05 -6.33 3.73
N PHE A 28 -2.28 -7.09 2.65
CA PHE A 28 -1.78 -6.79 1.33
C PHE A 28 -2.69 -5.77 0.66
N LEU A 29 -2.93 -4.66 1.35
CA LEU A 29 -3.39 -3.40 0.80
C LEU A 29 -2.76 -2.36 1.71
N LYS A 30 -1.48 -2.07 1.49
CA LYS A 30 -0.89 -0.81 1.96
C LYS A 30 -1.92 0.26 1.58
N PRO A 31 -2.53 1.00 2.52
CA PRO A 31 -3.34 2.14 2.16
C PRO A 31 -2.31 3.13 1.63
N TRP A 32 -2.07 3.07 0.32
CA TRP A 32 -1.24 4.05 -0.37
C TRP A 32 -1.72 5.39 0.15
N ARG A 33 -0.80 6.14 0.77
CA ARG A 33 -1.01 7.45 1.38
C ARG A 33 -1.34 8.43 0.25
N THR A 34 -2.45 8.18 -0.41
CA THR A 34 -2.99 8.89 -1.55
C THR A 34 -3.73 10.05 -0.95
N LYS A 35 -3.15 11.23 -1.04
CA LYS A 35 -3.78 12.42 -0.51
C LYS A 35 -4.87 12.80 -1.51
N MET A 36 -6.11 12.74 -1.02
CA MET A 36 -7.27 13.21 -1.76
C MET A 36 -7.17 14.73 -1.85
N VAL A 37 -7.39 15.25 -3.05
CA VAL A 37 -7.31 16.67 -3.38
C VAL A 37 -8.60 17.06 -4.08
N THR A 38 -9.14 18.22 -3.72
CA THR A 38 -10.36 18.73 -4.36
C THR A 38 -10.02 19.78 -5.41
N ALA A 39 -10.81 19.85 -6.48
CA ALA A 39 -10.76 20.95 -7.44
C ALA A 39 -10.93 22.28 -6.72
N GLY A 40 -10.14 23.28 -7.11
CA GLY A 40 -10.07 24.60 -6.49
C GLY A 40 -8.98 24.76 -5.43
N GLU A 41 -8.46 23.65 -4.89
CA GLU A 41 -7.31 23.69 -3.98
C GLU A 41 -5.99 23.95 -4.73
N LYS A 42 -4.94 24.30 -3.99
CA LYS A 42 -3.58 24.55 -4.52
C LYS A 42 -2.63 23.46 -4.03
N PRO A 43 -2.73 22.23 -4.56
CA PRO A 43 -1.95 21.10 -4.07
C PRO A 43 -0.46 21.15 -4.44
N GLY A 44 -0.07 22.04 -5.36
CA GLY A 44 1.28 22.17 -5.89
C GLY A 44 1.46 21.48 -7.25
N THR A 45 2.63 21.67 -7.86
CA THR A 45 3.01 21.05 -9.14
C THR A 45 3.03 19.52 -9.01
N GLY A 46 2.43 18.81 -9.96
CA GLY A 46 2.37 17.35 -9.91
C GLY A 46 1.29 16.73 -10.79
N PHE A 47 1.19 15.40 -10.73
CA PHE A 47 0.18 14.62 -11.44
C PHE A 47 -1.00 14.28 -10.54
N TYR A 48 -2.20 14.61 -11.01
CA TYR A 48 -3.46 14.38 -10.34
C TYR A 48 -4.33 13.46 -11.18
N PHE A 49 -4.95 12.48 -10.53
CA PHE A 49 -5.82 11.53 -11.20
C PHE A 49 -7.25 11.70 -10.69
N CYS A 50 -8.18 12.02 -11.58
CA CYS A 50 -9.59 12.12 -11.21
C CYS A 50 -10.09 10.75 -10.73
N VAL A 51 -10.66 10.68 -9.53
CA VAL A 51 -11.20 9.41 -9.00
C VAL A 51 -12.50 8.97 -9.69
N GLN A 52 -13.18 9.88 -10.40
CA GLN A 52 -14.45 9.56 -11.08
C GLN A 52 -14.24 8.93 -12.46
N CYS A 53 -13.30 9.45 -13.25
CA CYS A 53 -13.08 8.99 -14.63
C CYS A 53 -11.65 8.50 -14.91
N GLY A 54 -10.74 8.60 -13.94
CA GLY A 54 -9.33 8.23 -14.12
C GLY A 54 -8.50 9.22 -14.94
N HIS A 55 -9.06 10.37 -15.33
CA HIS A 55 -8.35 11.37 -16.14
C HIS A 55 -7.13 11.93 -15.40
N ARG A 56 -5.99 11.99 -16.09
CA ARG A 56 -4.73 12.54 -15.58
C ARG A 56 -4.62 14.02 -15.93
N THR A 57 -4.49 14.85 -14.90
CA THR A 57 -4.25 16.28 -15.00
C THR A 57 -2.85 16.58 -14.47
N TYR A 58 -2.05 17.30 -15.25
CA TYR A 58 -0.74 17.78 -14.81
C TYR A 58 -0.85 19.25 -14.45
N LEU A 59 -0.41 19.62 -13.25
CA LEU A 59 -0.18 21.01 -12.88
C LEU A 59 1.30 21.29 -13.02
N GLU A 60 1.64 22.18 -13.94
CA GLU A 60 3.01 22.67 -14.18
C GLU A 60 3.43 23.73 -13.15
N ILE A 61 2.51 24.63 -12.79
CA ILE A 61 2.78 25.73 -11.86
C ILE A 61 2.01 25.50 -10.56
N GLY A 62 2.73 25.37 -9.45
CA GLY A 62 2.15 25.10 -8.13
C GLY A 62 1.34 26.27 -7.52
N THR A 63 1.24 27.38 -8.24
CA THR A 63 0.44 28.55 -7.86
C THR A 63 -0.94 28.57 -8.49
N ASP A 64 -1.25 27.66 -9.43
CA ASP A 64 -2.57 27.56 -10.04
C ASP A 64 -3.53 26.71 -9.20
N ARG A 65 -4.82 27.06 -9.26
CA ARG A 65 -5.88 26.27 -8.64
C ARG A 65 -6.17 25.06 -9.51
N LEU A 66 -6.33 23.88 -8.90
CA LEU A 66 -6.65 22.66 -9.63
C LEU A 66 -8.03 22.81 -10.32
N PRO A 67 -8.12 22.82 -11.66
CA PRO A 67 -9.41 22.94 -12.33
C PRO A 67 -10.25 21.66 -12.12
N PRO A 68 -11.59 21.75 -12.22
CA PRO A 68 -12.45 20.58 -12.24
C PRO A 68 -12.12 19.67 -13.43
N CYS A 69 -12.46 18.39 -13.32
CA CYS A 69 -12.12 17.43 -14.36
C CYS A 69 -12.83 17.76 -15.68
N THR A 70 -12.08 17.98 -16.75
CA THR A 70 -12.60 18.32 -18.09
C THR A 70 -13.42 17.19 -18.75
N LYS A 71 -13.30 15.96 -18.24
CA LYS A 71 -14.01 14.78 -18.78
C LYS A 71 -15.36 14.50 -18.12
N CYS A 72 -15.44 14.66 -16.80
CA CYS A 72 -16.62 14.25 -16.02
C CYS A 72 -17.14 15.35 -15.09
N GLN A 73 -16.51 16.53 -15.07
CA GLN A 73 -16.81 17.62 -14.15
C GLN A 73 -16.66 17.22 -12.66
N GLY A 74 -15.94 16.13 -12.40
CA GLY A 74 -15.64 15.67 -11.05
C GLY A 74 -14.61 16.57 -10.37
N ASN A 75 -14.79 16.76 -9.06
CA ASN A 75 -13.95 17.62 -8.25
C ASN A 75 -12.95 16.85 -7.39
N GLN A 76 -13.00 15.53 -7.39
CA GLN A 76 -12.14 14.70 -6.53
C GLN A 76 -10.97 14.15 -7.34
N PHE A 77 -9.76 14.32 -6.81
CA PHE A 77 -8.51 13.89 -7.40
C PHE A 77 -7.63 13.18 -6.39
N ASN A 78 -6.82 12.26 -6.89
CA ASN A 78 -5.81 11.52 -6.14
C ASN A 78 -4.43 11.97 -6.62
N ASN A 79 -3.60 12.48 -5.72
CA ASN A 79 -2.19 12.65 -6.01
C ASN A 79 -1.46 11.33 -5.74
N LYS A 80 -1.11 10.62 -6.81
CA LYS A 80 -0.20 9.50 -6.68
C LYS A 80 1.19 10.09 -6.60
N ASN A 81 1.57 10.55 -5.42
CA ASN A 81 2.95 10.84 -5.10
C ASN A 81 3.65 9.48 -5.06
N ALA A 82 4.18 9.06 -6.20
CA ALA A 82 5.01 7.86 -6.33
C ALA A 82 6.33 8.06 -5.59
#